data_AF-A0A4P5YV12-F1
#
_entry.id   AF-A0A4P5YV12-F1
#
_cell.length_a   1.000
_cell.length_b   1.000
_cell.length_c   1.000
_cell.angle_alpha   90.00
_cell.angle_beta   90.00
_cell.angle_gamma   90.00
#
_symmetry.space_group_name_H-M   'P 1'
#
loop_
_entity.id
_entity.type
_entity.pdbx_description
1 polymer ?
#
loop_
_entity_poly.entity_id
_entity_poly.type
_entity_poly.pdbx_seq_one_letter_code
_entity_poly.pdbx_strand_id
1 'polypeptide(L)' 'MSTATIEQKLNGLVRRVEALEAKGKARPARKGKWRGAIGFAQGDPLLDEALRLGAEWRAKANREGR' A
#
# COMPACT_ATOMS: atom_id res chain seq x y z
N MET A 1 -23.54 -4.16 9.85
CA MET A 1 -22.33 -4.98 9.60
C MET A 1 -21.92 -5.59 10.93
N SER A 2 -21.67 -6.90 11.03
CA SER A 2 -21.21 -7.46 12.30
C SER A 2 -19.70 -7.23 12.49
N THR A 3 -19.25 -7.20 13.73
CA THR A 3 -17.83 -7.12 14.09
C THR A 3 -17.03 -8.25 13.45
N ALA A 4 -17.57 -9.48 13.44
CA ALA A 4 -16.96 -10.63 12.80
C ALA A 4 -16.70 -10.43 11.29
N THR A 5 -17.61 -9.75 10.57
CA THR A 5 -17.41 -9.42 9.15
C THR A 5 -16.27 -8.41 8.96
N ILE A 6 -16.12 -7.46 9.88
CA ILE A 6 -15.04 -6.46 9.84
C ILE A 6 -13.70 -7.14 10.11
N GLU A 7 -13.62 -8.02 11.11
CA GLU A 7 -12.42 -8.78 11.46
C GLU A 7 -11.96 -9.67 10.30
N GLN A 8 -12.88 -10.35 9.61
CA GLN A 8 -12.56 -11.13 8.43
C GLN A 8 -11.97 -10.28 7.31
N LYS A 9 -12.57 -9.12 7.03
CA LYS A 9 -12.06 -8.18 6.02
C LYS A 9 -10.68 -7.65 6.41
N LEU A 10 -10.49 -7.30 7.68
CA LEU A 10 -9.22 -6.82 8.21
C LEU A 10 -8.12 -7.86 8.06
N ASN A 11 -8.39 -9.11 8.47
CA ASN A 11 -7.44 -10.22 8.29
C ASN A 11 -7.11 -10.46 6.81
N GLY A 12 -8.09 -10.32 5.91
CA GLY A 12 -7.86 -10.39 4.48
C GLY A 12 -6.93 -9.29 3.97
N LEU A 13 -7.11 -8.06 4.45
CA LEU A 13 -6.24 -6.93 4.09
C LEU A 13 -4.82 -7.10 4.64
N VAL A 14 -4.67 -7.54 5.89
CA VAL A 14 -3.35 -7.79 6.51
C VAL A 14 -2.55 -8.81 5.70
N ARG A 15 -3.14 -9.96 5.38
CA ARG A 15 -2.48 -10.99 4.56
C ARG A 15 -2.07 -10.50 3.18
N ARG A 16 -2.88 -9.62 2.57
CA ARG A 16 -2.55 -9.01 1.26
C ARG A 16 -1.35 -8.08 1.36
N VAL A 17 -1.29 -7.26 2.42
CA VAL A 17 -0.15 -6.38 2.67
C VAL A 17 1.11 -7.19 2.90
N GLU A 18 1.07 -8.22 3.74
CA GLU A 18 2.21 -9.12 3.98
C GLU A 18 2.74 -9.75 2.68
N ALA A 19 1.85 -10.19 1.79
CA ALA A 19 2.23 -10.76 0.50
C ALA A 19 2.89 -9.72 -0.43
N LEU A 20 2.39 -8.49 -0.46
CA LEU A 20 2.97 -7.40 -1.25
C LEU A 20 4.34 -6.97 -0.69
N GLU A 21 4.48 -6.91 0.63
CA GLU A 21 5.76 -6.63 1.29
C GLU A 21 6.79 -7.72 1.02
N ALA A 22 6.41 -9.00 1.10
CA ALA A 22 7.29 -10.12 0.78
C ALA A 22 7.79 -10.04 -0.68
N LYS A 23 6.90 -9.72 -1.63
CA LYS A 23 7.27 -9.49 -3.05
C LYS A 23 8.25 -8.32 -3.19
N GLY A 24 8.00 -7.21 -2.50
CA GLY A 24 8.86 -6.03 -2.51
C GLY A 24 10.25 -6.29 -1.89
N LYS A 25 10.32 -7.12 -0.83
CA LYS A 25 11.58 -7.55 -0.20
C LYS A 25 12.39 -8.48 -1.10
N ALA A 26 11.73 -9.42 -1.78
CA ALA A 26 12.38 -10.38 -2.67
C ALA A 26 12.98 -9.71 -3.92
N ARG A 27 12.41 -8.60 -4.38
CA ARG A 27 12.91 -7.81 -5.50
C ARG A 27 13.00 -6.35 -5.10
N PRO A 28 14.05 -5.93 -4.37
CA PRO A 28 14.16 -4.56 -3.91
C PRO A 28 14.12 -3.60 -5.10
N ALA A 29 13.20 -2.63 -5.06
CA ALA A 29 13.19 -1.55 -6.03
C ALA A 29 14.57 -0.87 -6.02
N ARG A 30 15.17 -0.63 -7.20
CA ARG A 30 16.44 0.09 -7.30
C ARG A 30 16.34 1.40 -6.50
N LYS A 31 17.34 1.65 -5.64
CA LYS A 31 17.43 2.82 -4.74
C LYS A 31 16.92 4.09 -5.44
N GLY A 32 16.00 4.81 -4.80
CA GLY A 32 15.47 6.10 -5.27
C GLY A 32 14.22 6.04 -6.16
N LYS A 33 13.70 4.85 -6.52
CA LYS A 33 12.48 4.75 -7.34
C LYS A 33 11.34 4.07 -6.58
N TRP A 34 10.54 4.86 -5.85
CA TRP A 34 9.22 4.43 -5.34
C TRP A 34 8.32 3.86 -6.47
N ARG A 35 8.54 4.30 -7.70
CA ARG A 35 7.92 3.75 -8.91
C ARG A 35 8.19 2.25 -9.11
N GLY A 36 9.33 1.75 -8.63
CA GLY A 36 9.63 0.31 -8.63
C GLY A 36 8.74 -0.47 -7.66
N ALA A 37 8.32 0.14 -6.55
CA ALA A 37 7.38 -0.46 -5.62
C ALA A 37 5.96 -0.57 -6.20
N ILE A 38 5.55 0.38 -7.05
CA ILE A 38 4.26 0.31 -7.78
C ILE A 38 4.19 -0.91 -8.68
N GLY A 39 5.30 -1.27 -9.34
CA GLY A 39 5.35 -2.42 -10.25
C GLY A 39 4.97 -3.74 -9.56
N PHE A 40 5.21 -3.90 -8.26
CA PHE A 40 4.84 -5.11 -7.52
C PHE A 40 3.34 -5.23 -7.21
N ALA A 41 2.65 -4.09 -7.18
CA ALA A 41 1.23 -3.99 -6.92
C ALA A 41 0.41 -3.85 -8.21
N GLN A 42 1.06 -3.91 -9.38
CA GLN A 42 0.37 -3.82 -10.67
C GLN A 42 -0.64 -4.97 -10.82
N GLY A 43 -1.90 -4.63 -11.09
CA GLY A 43 -3.01 -5.56 -11.14
C GLY A 43 -3.70 -5.81 -9.78
N ASP A 44 -3.22 -5.23 -8.68
CA ASP A 44 -3.98 -5.22 -7.43
C ASP A 44 -5.19 -4.26 -7.57
N PRO A 45 -6.42 -4.71 -7.26
CA PRO A 45 -7.63 -3.88 -7.35
C PRO A 45 -7.61 -2.62 -6.48
N LEU A 46 -6.74 -2.56 -5.46
CA LEU A 46 -6.62 -1.45 -4.52
C LEU A 46 -5.44 -0.52 -4.85
N LEU A 47 -4.74 -0.75 -5.96
CA LEU A 47 -3.56 0.04 -6.31
C LEU A 47 -3.90 1.53 -6.46
N ASP A 48 -4.95 1.86 -7.20
CA ASP A 48 -5.33 3.25 -7.47
C ASP A 48 -5.68 4.00 -6.18
N GLU A 49 -6.39 3.33 -5.28
CA GLU A 49 -6.75 3.88 -3.97
C GLU A 49 -5.51 4.05 -3.07
N ALA A 50 -4.59 3.09 -3.09
CA ALA A 50 -3.31 3.21 -2.38
C ALA A 50 -2.46 4.37 -2.91
N LEU A 51 -2.47 4.61 -4.23
CA LEU A 51 -1.79 5.75 -4.85
C LEU A 51 -2.43 7.09 -4.44
N ARG A 52 -3.77 7.16 -4.40
CA ARG A 52 -4.52 8.33 -3.94
C ARG A 52 -4.17 8.67 -2.49
N LEU A 53 -4.28 7.69 -1.59
CA LEU A 53 -3.96 7.85 -0.17
C LEU A 53 -2.49 8.25 0.05
N GLY A 54 -1.56 7.65 -0.70
CA GLY A 54 -0.15 8.02 -0.65
C GLY A 54 0.12 9.44 -1.17
N ALA A 55 -0.65 9.94 -2.14
CA ALA A 55 -0.55 11.32 -2.60
C ALA A 55 -1.08 12.30 -1.53
N GLU A 56 -2.21 12.00 -0.91
CA GLU A 56 -2.78 12.80 0.18
C GLU A 56 -1.85 12.87 1.39
N TRP A 57 -1.26 11.73 1.77
CA TRP A 57 -0.32 11.68 2.87
C TRP A 57 0.91 12.54 2.61
N ARG A 58 1.48 12.49 1.39
CA ARG A 58 2.60 13.37 1.00
C ARG A 58 2.19 14.85 0.97
N ALA A 59 1.00 15.16 0.48
CA ALA A 59 0.50 16.53 0.47
C ALA A 59 0.33 17.09 1.89
N LYS A 60 -0.16 16.27 2.83
CA LYS A 60 -0.28 16.61 4.24
C LYS A 60 1.09 16.79 4.90
N ALA A 61 2.01 15.85 4.72
CA ALA A 61 3.37 15.93 5.26
C ALA A 61 4.11 17.19 4.78
N ASN A 62 3.94 17.57 3.52
CA ASN A 62 4.52 18.81 2.95
C ASN A 62 3.86 20.11 3.45
N ARG A 63 2.68 20.01 4.07
CA ARG A 63 1.97 21.14 4.68
C ARG A 63 2.33 21.29 6.15
N GLU A 64 2.56 20.19 6.84
CA GLU A 64 2.96 20.16 8.26
C GLU A 64 4.46 20.44 8.46
N GLY A 65 5.30 20.20 7.44
CA GLY A 65 6.73 20.54 7.46
C GLY A 65 7.05 21.96 6.99
N ARG A 66 6.06 22.84 6.86
CA ARG A 66 6.21 24.25 6.50
C ARG A 66 5.85 25.16 7.66
#